data_AF-A0A9N9A255-F1
#
_entry.id   AF-A0A9N9A255-F1
#
_cell.length_a   1.000
_cell.length_b   1.000
_cell.length_c   1.000
_cell.angle_alpha   90.00
_cell.angle_beta   90.00
_cell.angle_gamma   90.00
#
_symmetry.space_group_name_H-M   'P 1'
#
loop_
_entity.id
_entity.type
_entity.pdbx_description
1 polymer ?
#
loop_
_entity_poly.entity_id
_entity_poly.type
_entity_poly.pdbx_seq_one_letter_code
_entity_poly.pdbx_strand_id
1 'polypeptide(L)'
;MGPSTYPKNMQYSGLNVLNFPKNEGETIQLNDGRVIGYKEYHFYHQFTKNPQRQLRPVFLIPGLPGTRFFCHPNVIDNLVRDEDDYSNASEPASSSYTRRITLIVVERPGIGLSTFAKRTMLDFAEDVRELCIKKGITEFDLIGYSAGGPFGLAVGKVLGKKDGNVRLRNLAVISSVAPYHAPGCTSRMPLKFKIAWFVISFSLFRYGPVIVFRLLVIETNKFTFVVIFNALQIWAIAFIPYKHGFEARSSLRDPASSFRESLMDGPSSDIDICVAMPGIESMFVESALEMYTRGQSNTECYELSLWGKSWGFELNELKGDNVVRTEHDDGGMEAKKGASDNKTLRIKVWQGELDPGTTVDMASYIAQETGAELRVVEGKGHMIYFEVWDDVFEWFVTSE
;
A
#
# COMPACT_ATOMS: atom_id res chain seq x y z
N MET A 1 -0.36 -30.51 8.85
CA MET A 1 -1.70 -30.18 9.37
C MET A 1 -2.60 -29.93 8.17
N GLY A 2 -3.86 -30.38 8.19
CA GLY A 2 -4.78 -30.11 7.07
C GLY A 2 -5.03 -28.59 6.90
N PRO A 3 -5.54 -28.13 5.74
CA PRO A 3 -5.85 -26.72 5.57
C PRO A 3 -6.85 -26.28 6.64
N SER A 4 -6.53 -25.21 7.37
CA SER A 4 -7.45 -24.57 8.30
C SER A 4 -8.70 -24.15 7.53
N THR A 5 -9.86 -24.70 7.86
CA THR A 5 -11.12 -24.29 7.22
C THR A 5 -11.66 -23.06 7.91
N TYR A 6 -11.96 -22.01 7.14
CA TYR A 6 -12.61 -20.80 7.64
C TYR A 6 -13.96 -21.15 8.29
N PRO A 7 -14.30 -20.62 9.48
CA PRO A 7 -15.58 -20.90 10.12
C PRO A 7 -16.75 -20.42 9.27
N LYS A 8 -17.66 -21.34 8.90
CA LYS A 8 -18.80 -21.06 7.99
C LYS A 8 -19.88 -20.13 8.57
N ASN A 9 -19.86 -19.85 9.88
CA ASN A 9 -20.98 -19.23 10.61
C ASN A 9 -20.65 -17.87 11.26
N MET A 10 -19.52 -17.23 10.95
CA MET A 10 -19.24 -15.90 11.51
C MET A 10 -20.15 -14.87 10.83
N GLN A 11 -21.07 -14.28 11.59
CA GLN A 11 -22.04 -13.28 11.12
C GLN A 11 -21.65 -11.89 11.62
N TYR A 12 -21.66 -10.90 10.71
CA TYR A 12 -21.40 -9.50 11.02
C TYR A 12 -22.71 -8.70 10.98
N SER A 13 -23.57 -8.89 11.98
CA SER A 13 -24.88 -8.23 12.04
C SER A 13 -24.80 -6.70 12.00
N GLY A 14 -23.69 -6.11 12.49
CA GLY A 14 -23.41 -4.67 12.43
C GLY A 14 -22.87 -4.15 11.09
N LEU A 15 -22.30 -5.02 10.24
CA LEU A 15 -21.73 -4.68 8.93
C LEU A 15 -22.75 -4.93 7.81
N ASN A 16 -23.94 -4.36 7.97
CA ASN A 16 -24.98 -4.38 6.94
C ASN A 16 -24.76 -3.21 5.97
N VAL A 17 -24.94 -3.44 4.67
CA VAL A 17 -24.87 -2.42 3.62
C VAL A 17 -25.70 -1.17 3.91
N LEU A 18 -26.82 -1.29 4.63
CA LEU A 18 -27.69 -0.17 5.02
C LEU A 18 -27.03 0.83 6.00
N ASN A 19 -25.99 0.40 6.71
CA ASN A 19 -25.24 1.23 7.65
C ASN A 19 -24.09 1.99 6.96
N PHE A 20 -23.97 1.87 5.63
CA PHE A 20 -22.91 2.47 4.83
C PHE A 20 -23.48 3.37 3.72
N PRO A 21 -22.76 4.44 3.34
CA PRO A 21 -21.45 4.82 3.85
C PRO A 21 -21.50 5.48 5.23
N LYS A 22 -20.40 5.38 5.99
CA LYS A 22 -20.23 6.02 7.29
C LYS A 22 -19.69 7.44 7.13
N ASN A 23 -20.22 8.37 7.94
CA ASN A 23 -19.72 9.76 8.05
C ASN A 23 -18.70 9.92 9.19
N GLU A 24 -17.96 8.87 9.49
CA GLU A 24 -16.89 8.86 10.49
C GLU A 24 -15.56 9.26 9.84
N GLY A 25 -14.61 9.84 10.59
CA GLY A 25 -13.29 10.24 10.11
C GLY A 25 -13.19 11.73 9.77
N GLU A 26 -12.00 12.16 9.37
CA GLU A 26 -11.66 13.55 9.17
C GLU A 26 -11.41 13.89 7.71
N THR A 27 -11.56 15.19 7.40
CA THR A 27 -11.30 15.73 6.08
C THR A 27 -10.50 17.02 6.17
N ILE A 28 -9.65 17.25 5.17
CA ILE A 28 -8.95 18.51 4.97
C ILE A 28 -9.18 18.97 3.54
N GLN A 29 -9.53 20.25 3.36
CA GLN A 29 -9.61 20.85 2.04
C GLN A 29 -8.20 21.22 1.54
N LEU A 30 -7.82 20.65 0.41
CA LEU A 30 -6.61 20.93 -0.35
C LEU A 30 -6.71 22.31 -1.03
N ASN A 31 -5.57 22.85 -1.46
CA ASN A 31 -5.50 24.21 -2.03
C ASN A 31 -6.26 24.37 -3.35
N ASP A 32 -6.45 23.28 -4.10
CA ASP A 32 -7.24 23.25 -5.33
C ASP A 32 -8.75 22.99 -5.10
N GLY A 33 -9.18 22.99 -3.83
CA GLY A 33 -10.57 22.83 -3.43
C GLY A 33 -11.03 21.37 -3.27
N ARG A 34 -10.22 20.38 -3.66
CA ARG A 34 -10.48 18.96 -3.36
C ARG A 34 -10.42 18.71 -1.86
N VAL A 35 -11.00 17.60 -1.42
CA VAL A 35 -10.92 17.12 -0.04
C VAL A 35 -10.07 15.85 0.01
N ILE A 36 -9.18 15.76 0.99
CA ILE A 36 -8.50 14.53 1.39
C ILE A 36 -9.13 13.99 2.67
N GLY A 37 -9.56 12.73 2.63
CA GLY A 37 -10.09 11.97 3.75
C GLY A 37 -8.99 11.22 4.49
N TYR A 38 -9.10 11.16 5.82
CA TYR A 38 -8.24 10.34 6.66
C TYR A 38 -8.95 9.94 7.94
N LYS A 39 -8.32 9.06 8.73
CA LYS A 39 -8.72 8.83 10.13
C LYS A 39 -7.50 8.72 11.03
N GLU A 40 -7.57 9.37 12.19
CA GLU A 40 -6.56 9.23 13.23
C GLU A 40 -6.92 8.14 14.22
N TYR A 41 -5.92 7.32 14.57
CA TYR A 41 -6.00 6.33 15.62
C TYR A 41 -4.88 6.55 16.61
N HIS A 42 -5.20 6.36 17.89
CA HIS A 42 -4.23 6.42 18.97
C HIS A 42 -4.28 5.13 19.75
N PHE A 43 -3.12 4.52 19.96
CA PHE A 43 -2.98 3.30 20.75
C PHE A 43 -1.60 3.25 21.38
N TYR A 44 -1.46 2.45 22.44
CA TYR A 44 -0.16 2.22 23.06
C TYR A 44 0.51 1.00 22.44
N HIS A 45 1.81 1.13 22.19
CA HIS A 45 2.66 0.04 21.74
C HIS A 45 3.78 -0.19 22.76
N GLN A 46 4.07 -1.46 23.03
CA GLN A 46 5.11 -1.88 23.96
C GLN A 46 6.39 -2.19 23.17
N PHE A 47 7.41 -1.33 23.30
CA PHE A 47 8.70 -1.61 22.70
C PHE A 47 9.48 -2.63 23.54
N THR A 48 10.22 -3.50 22.86
CA THR A 48 11.17 -4.46 23.42
C THR A 48 12.41 -3.78 23.99
N LYS A 49 12.79 -2.62 23.41
CA LYS A 49 13.94 -1.81 23.83
C LYS A 49 13.53 -0.34 23.98
N ASN A 50 14.34 0.43 24.71
CA ASN A 50 14.11 1.87 24.78
C ASN A 50 14.20 2.50 23.37
N PRO A 51 13.16 3.19 22.88
CA PRO A 51 13.22 3.91 21.61
C PRO A 51 14.39 4.89 21.59
N GLN A 52 15.28 4.77 20.60
CA GLN A 52 16.46 5.64 20.48
C GLN A 52 16.12 6.99 19.83
N ARG A 53 14.93 7.12 19.25
CA ARG A 53 14.42 8.33 18.60
C ARG A 53 13.02 8.68 19.12
N GLN A 54 12.68 9.97 19.03
CA GLN A 54 11.33 10.44 19.26
C GLN A 54 10.38 9.81 18.23
N LEU A 55 9.21 9.39 18.68
CA LEU A 55 8.14 8.90 17.81
C LEU A 55 7.56 10.03 16.99
N ARG A 56 7.30 9.73 15.72
CA ARG A 56 6.62 10.61 14.79
C ARG A 56 5.21 10.07 14.53
N PRO A 57 4.29 10.91 14.04
CA PRO A 57 3.05 10.40 13.45
C PRO A 57 3.39 9.38 12.36
N VAL A 58 2.69 8.25 12.39
CA VAL A 58 2.83 7.19 11.39
C VAL A 58 1.68 7.33 10.42
N PHE A 59 1.98 7.56 9.15
CA PHE A 59 0.98 7.52 8.09
C PHE A 59 0.81 6.09 7.61
N LEU A 60 -0.40 5.74 7.21
CA LEU A 60 -0.72 4.47 6.58
C LEU A 60 -1.48 4.72 5.28
N ILE A 61 -0.97 4.14 4.20
CA ILE A 61 -1.66 4.04 2.92
C ILE A 61 -2.03 2.57 2.71
N PRO A 62 -3.32 2.19 2.84
CA PRO A 62 -3.73 0.78 2.85
C PRO A 62 -3.72 0.14 1.45
N GLY A 63 -3.99 -1.16 1.39
CA GLY A 63 -4.23 -1.87 0.13
C GLY A 63 -5.60 -1.56 -0.49
N LEU A 64 -6.02 -2.38 -1.46
CA LEU A 64 -7.41 -2.43 -1.95
C LEU A 64 -8.07 -3.75 -1.51
N PRO A 65 -9.37 -3.77 -1.19
CA PRO A 65 -10.21 -2.61 -0.86
C PRO A 65 -9.84 -2.09 0.55
N GLY A 66 -9.30 -0.87 0.64
CA GLY A 66 -8.85 -0.28 1.90
C GLY A 66 -9.23 1.18 2.00
N THR A 67 -9.87 1.55 3.09
CA THR A 67 -10.28 2.92 3.42
C THR A 67 -9.60 3.37 4.72
N ARG A 68 -10.02 4.50 5.29
CA ARG A 68 -9.58 4.95 6.61
C ARG A 68 -9.89 3.99 7.76
N PHE A 69 -10.69 2.95 7.53
CA PHE A 69 -10.96 1.89 8.52
C PHE A 69 -9.84 0.84 8.59
N PHE A 70 -8.94 0.82 7.60
CA PHE A 70 -7.81 -0.11 7.55
C PHE A 70 -6.73 0.30 8.56
N CYS A 71 -6.69 -0.33 9.74
CA CYS A 71 -5.87 0.12 10.86
C CYS A 71 -5.11 -1.02 11.57
N HIS A 72 -4.45 -0.69 12.69
CA HIS A 72 -3.62 -1.62 13.47
C HIS A 72 -4.47 -2.74 14.09
N PRO A 73 -4.02 -4.02 14.11
CA PRO A 73 -4.76 -5.15 14.67
C PRO A 73 -5.36 -4.90 16.06
N ASN A 74 -4.56 -4.37 17.00
CA ASN A 74 -5.03 -4.00 18.34
C ASN A 74 -6.17 -2.97 18.33
N VAL A 75 -6.24 -2.05 17.36
CA VAL A 75 -7.36 -1.10 17.29
C VAL A 75 -8.64 -1.85 16.86
N ILE A 76 -8.51 -2.75 15.89
CA ILE A 76 -9.63 -3.53 15.36
C ILE A 76 -10.25 -4.43 16.45
N ASP A 77 -9.43 -5.16 17.19
CA ASP A 77 -9.92 -6.08 18.23
C ASP A 77 -10.65 -5.37 19.39
N ASN A 78 -10.35 -4.09 19.62
CA ASN A 78 -11.02 -3.28 20.64
C ASN A 78 -12.34 -2.66 20.16
N LEU A 79 -12.43 -2.30 18.87
CA LEU A 79 -13.69 -1.85 18.26
C LEU A 79 -14.74 -2.97 18.20
N VAL A 80 -14.32 -4.24 18.08
CA VAL A 80 -15.21 -5.41 18.12
C VAL A 80 -15.72 -5.71 19.54
N ARG A 81 -15.08 -5.18 20.58
CA ARG A 81 -15.42 -5.41 22.00
C ARG A 81 -16.37 -4.37 22.60
N ASP A 82 -16.88 -3.42 21.80
CA ASP A 82 -17.69 -2.28 22.28
C ASP A 82 -16.99 -1.45 23.38
N GLU A 83 -15.65 -1.42 23.38
CA GLU A 83 -14.89 -0.49 24.23
C GLU A 83 -14.69 0.82 23.45
N ASP A 84 -15.73 1.66 23.46
CA ASP A 84 -15.83 2.96 22.79
C ASP A 84 -14.75 4.00 23.20
N ASP A 85 -13.77 3.67 24.02
CA ASP A 85 -12.89 4.66 24.64
C ASP A 85 -11.40 4.31 24.63
N TYR A 86 -10.83 4.15 23.45
CA TYR A 86 -9.36 4.23 23.30
C TYR A 86 -8.83 5.68 23.31
N SER A 87 -9.71 6.66 23.14
CA SER A 87 -9.33 8.09 23.25
C SER A 87 -8.92 8.46 24.68
N ASN A 88 -9.49 7.78 25.68
CA ASN A 88 -9.17 7.91 27.11
C ASN A 88 -8.63 6.61 27.74
N ALA A 89 -8.12 5.65 26.95
CA ALA A 89 -7.43 4.49 27.51
C ALA A 89 -6.36 4.98 28.49
N SER A 90 -6.54 4.65 29.77
CA SER A 90 -5.68 5.10 30.85
C SER A 90 -4.25 4.72 30.49
N GLU A 91 -3.30 5.64 30.66
CA GLU A 91 -1.90 5.34 30.44
C GLU A 91 -1.55 4.04 31.20
N PRO A 92 -1.14 2.96 30.50
CA PRO A 92 -0.88 1.70 31.16
C PRO A 92 0.19 1.92 32.23
N ALA A 93 0.06 1.25 33.37
CA ALA A 93 0.99 1.38 34.48
C ALA A 93 2.43 1.31 33.95
N SER A 94 3.17 2.42 34.12
CA SER A 94 4.44 2.73 33.44
C SER A 94 5.35 1.50 33.32
N SER A 95 5.29 0.83 32.18
CA SER A 95 6.41 0.01 31.73
C SER A 95 7.38 0.96 31.03
N SER A 96 8.69 0.79 31.23
CA SER A 96 9.70 1.73 30.78
C SER A 96 9.67 2.03 29.27
N TYR A 97 9.07 1.14 28.47
CA TYR A 97 9.12 1.16 27.00
C TYR A 97 7.74 1.19 26.34
N THR A 98 6.66 1.46 27.06
CA THR A 98 5.37 1.73 26.42
C THR A 98 5.35 3.15 25.85
N ARG A 99 4.85 3.33 24.63
CA ARG A 99 4.63 4.67 24.05
C ARG A 99 3.31 4.74 23.29
N ARG A 100 2.72 5.93 23.24
CA ARG A 100 1.55 6.22 22.41
C ARG A 100 1.98 6.38 20.94
N ILE A 101 1.31 5.66 20.05
CA ILE A 101 1.42 5.79 18.60
C ILE A 101 0.25 6.65 18.11
N THR A 102 0.54 7.56 17.18
CA THR A 102 -0.47 8.27 16.40
C THR A 102 -0.41 7.75 14.98
N LEU A 103 -1.43 7.02 14.56
CA LEU A 103 -1.57 6.45 13.22
C LEU A 103 -2.57 7.29 12.42
N ILE A 104 -2.18 7.78 11.25
CA ILE A 104 -3.01 8.55 10.34
C ILE A 104 -3.23 7.73 9.08
N VAL A 105 -4.42 7.16 8.91
CA VAL A 105 -4.78 6.35 7.74
C VAL A 105 -5.32 7.29 6.67
N VAL A 106 -4.59 7.45 5.57
CA VAL A 106 -4.90 8.43 4.53
C VAL A 106 -5.56 7.76 3.34
N GLU A 107 -6.70 8.31 2.90
CA GLU A 107 -7.45 7.79 1.76
C GLU A 107 -6.95 8.41 0.45
N ARG A 108 -6.64 7.56 -0.52
CA ARG A 108 -6.21 7.98 -1.87
C ARG A 108 -7.34 8.70 -2.63
N PRO A 109 -7.04 9.46 -3.70
CA PRO A 109 -8.03 10.26 -4.40
C PRO A 109 -9.21 9.43 -4.89
N GLY A 110 -10.42 9.76 -4.42
CA GLY A 110 -11.66 9.06 -4.77
C GLY A 110 -12.01 7.85 -3.93
N ILE A 111 -11.25 7.52 -2.89
CA ILE A 111 -11.56 6.47 -1.91
C ILE A 111 -12.15 7.12 -0.65
N GLY A 112 -13.23 6.53 -0.12
CA GLY A 112 -13.86 6.97 1.12
C GLY A 112 -14.33 8.42 1.05
N LEU A 113 -13.78 9.29 1.91
CA LEU A 113 -14.08 10.72 1.98
C LEU A 113 -13.26 11.57 1.00
N SER A 114 -12.19 11.01 0.41
CA SER A 114 -11.35 11.75 -0.54
C SER A 114 -12.08 12.03 -1.85
N THR A 115 -11.95 13.26 -2.34
CA THR A 115 -12.53 13.69 -3.63
C THR A 115 -11.88 12.91 -4.77
N PHE A 116 -12.71 12.37 -5.69
CA PHE A 116 -12.21 11.71 -6.87
C PHE A 116 -11.51 12.69 -7.81
N ALA A 117 -10.29 12.33 -8.22
CA ALA A 117 -9.53 13.05 -9.23
C ALA A 117 -8.58 12.08 -9.94
N LYS A 118 -8.30 12.34 -11.23
CA LYS A 118 -7.34 11.56 -12.02
C LYS A 118 -5.90 11.99 -11.68
N ARG A 119 -5.44 11.65 -10.48
CA ARG A 119 -4.11 11.96 -9.94
C ARG A 119 -3.14 10.81 -10.21
N THR A 120 -1.91 11.13 -10.53
CA THR A 120 -0.79 10.17 -10.50
C THR A 120 -0.39 9.81 -9.06
N MET A 121 0.55 8.87 -8.89
CA MET A 121 1.10 8.57 -7.57
C MET A 121 1.91 9.75 -7.00
N LEU A 122 2.65 10.49 -7.86
CA LEU A 122 3.39 11.69 -7.48
C LEU A 122 2.45 12.84 -7.08
N ASP A 123 1.36 13.00 -7.83
CA ASP A 123 0.29 13.92 -7.49
C ASP A 123 -0.30 13.64 -6.08
N PHE A 124 -0.53 12.36 -5.76
CA PHE A 124 -0.97 12.01 -4.40
C PHE A 124 0.08 12.34 -3.33
N ALA A 125 1.37 12.23 -3.63
CA ALA A 125 2.41 12.64 -2.70
C ALA A 125 2.39 14.15 -2.39
N GLU A 126 2.03 14.97 -3.37
CA GLU A 126 1.74 16.40 -3.15
C GLU A 126 0.51 16.59 -2.25
N ASP A 127 -0.55 15.80 -2.44
CA ASP A 127 -1.74 15.85 -1.58
C ASP A 127 -1.38 15.50 -0.12
N VAL A 128 -0.48 14.53 0.10
CA VAL A 128 0.06 14.18 1.43
C VAL A 128 0.91 15.31 2.01
N ARG A 129 1.72 16.01 1.19
CA ARG A 129 2.46 17.20 1.63
C ARG A 129 1.53 18.28 2.15
N GLU A 130 0.46 18.59 1.40
CA GLU A 130 -0.52 19.59 1.80
C GLU A 130 -1.25 19.19 3.09
N LEU A 131 -1.62 17.91 3.22
CA LEU A 131 -2.17 17.35 4.46
C LEU A 131 -1.22 17.60 5.64
N CYS A 132 0.07 17.27 5.50
CA CYS A 132 1.06 17.50 6.54
C CYS A 132 1.22 18.98 6.91
N ILE A 133 1.30 19.87 5.92
CA ILE A 133 1.40 21.33 6.13
C ILE A 133 0.20 21.83 6.93
N LYS A 134 -1.02 21.46 6.52
CA LYS A 134 -2.26 21.90 7.18
C LYS A 134 -2.42 21.33 8.59
N LYS A 135 -1.81 20.18 8.88
CA LYS A 135 -1.77 19.58 10.23
C LYS A 135 -0.56 20.00 11.07
N GLY A 136 0.35 20.81 10.52
CA GLY A 136 1.58 21.19 11.22
C GLY A 136 2.57 20.03 11.44
N ILE A 137 2.50 18.97 10.62
CA ILE A 137 3.39 17.81 10.69
C ILE A 137 4.62 18.07 9.83
N THR A 138 5.78 18.17 10.47
CA THR A 138 7.06 18.47 9.78
C THR A 138 7.90 17.22 9.52
N GLU A 139 7.80 16.20 10.36
CA GLU A 139 8.40 14.88 10.13
C GLU A 139 7.39 13.77 10.44
N PHE A 140 7.39 12.72 9.62
CA PHE A 140 6.53 11.56 9.81
C PHE A 140 7.22 10.27 9.31
N ASP A 141 6.66 9.14 9.72
CA ASP A 141 7.00 7.80 9.21
C ASP A 141 5.81 7.25 8.41
N LEU A 142 6.04 6.36 7.44
CA LEU A 142 5.02 5.91 6.51
C LEU A 142 5.02 4.39 6.35
N ILE A 143 3.83 3.80 6.34
CA ILE A 143 3.58 2.42 5.96
C ILE A 143 2.77 2.42 4.66
N GLY A 144 3.33 1.81 3.62
CA GLY A 144 2.62 1.51 2.38
C GLY A 144 2.37 0.02 2.26
N TYR A 145 1.12 -0.41 2.36
CA TYR A 145 0.73 -1.82 2.26
C TYR A 145 0.12 -2.13 0.90
N SER A 146 0.58 -3.21 0.24
CA SER A 146 -0.04 -3.73 -0.98
C SER A 146 -0.16 -2.66 -2.09
N ALA A 147 -1.40 -2.36 -2.53
CA ALA A 147 -1.73 -1.28 -3.46
C ALA A 147 -1.27 0.12 -2.99
N GLY A 148 -1.12 0.31 -1.68
CA GLY A 148 -0.63 1.55 -1.08
C GLY A 148 0.89 1.73 -1.16
N GLY A 149 1.66 0.66 -1.41
CA GLY A 149 3.11 0.76 -1.47
C GLY A 149 3.67 1.59 -2.65
N PRO A 150 3.16 1.49 -3.89
CA PRO A 150 3.51 2.42 -4.96
C PRO A 150 3.30 3.90 -4.62
N PHE A 151 2.17 4.21 -3.95
CA PHE A 151 1.91 5.56 -3.45
C PHE A 151 2.89 5.94 -2.33
N GLY A 152 3.23 5.02 -1.43
CA GLY A 152 4.25 5.23 -0.41
C GLY A 152 5.64 5.51 -0.99
N LEU A 153 6.03 4.80 -2.04
CA LEU A 153 7.27 5.06 -2.78
C LEU A 153 7.25 6.43 -3.47
N ALA A 154 6.12 6.84 -4.04
CA ALA A 154 5.97 8.19 -4.58
C ALA A 154 6.08 9.27 -3.48
N VAL A 155 5.51 9.02 -2.30
CA VAL A 155 5.72 9.91 -1.13
C VAL A 155 7.19 9.93 -0.72
N GLY A 156 7.88 8.79 -0.71
CA GLY A 156 9.32 8.70 -0.48
C GLY A 156 10.14 9.52 -1.48
N LYS A 157 9.80 9.45 -2.76
CA LYS A 157 10.43 10.23 -3.82
C LYS A 157 10.31 11.74 -3.61
N VAL A 158 9.12 12.16 -3.18
CA VAL A 158 8.72 13.58 -3.11
C VAL A 158 9.07 14.22 -1.76
N LEU A 159 8.99 13.47 -0.65
CA LEU A 159 9.16 13.96 0.72
C LEU A 159 10.35 13.34 1.46
N GLY A 160 11.13 12.46 0.82
CA GLY A 160 12.31 11.84 1.44
C GLY A 160 13.55 12.75 1.53
N LYS A 161 13.55 13.89 0.83
CA LYS A 161 14.66 14.86 0.81
C LYS A 161 14.38 16.05 1.74
N LYS A 162 15.45 16.75 2.17
CA LYS A 162 15.40 17.86 3.15
C LYS A 162 15.01 19.21 2.52
N ASP A 163 14.56 19.25 1.28
CA ASP A 163 14.30 20.48 0.53
C ASP A 163 12.91 21.11 0.79
N GLY A 164 12.17 20.60 1.78
CA GLY A 164 10.84 21.11 2.14
C GLY A 164 10.56 21.20 3.64
N ASN A 165 9.41 21.78 3.96
CA ASN A 165 8.89 21.94 5.33
C ASN A 165 8.37 20.62 5.96
N VAL A 166 8.20 19.59 5.13
CA VAL A 166 7.66 18.29 5.50
C VAL A 166 8.62 17.22 5.01
N ARG A 167 8.94 16.24 5.87
CA ARG A 167 9.91 15.19 5.58
C ARG A 167 9.44 13.81 6.04
N LEU A 168 9.49 12.85 5.12
CA LEU A 168 9.35 11.44 5.43
C LEU A 168 10.70 10.89 5.91
N ARG A 169 10.72 10.21 7.07
CA ARG A 169 11.95 9.72 7.69
C ARG A 169 12.17 8.23 7.46
N ASN A 170 11.15 7.42 7.66
CA ASN A 170 11.19 5.99 7.41
C ASN A 170 9.97 5.57 6.57
N LEU A 171 10.21 4.75 5.54
CA LEU A 171 9.18 4.14 4.70
C LEU A 171 9.22 2.61 4.88
N ALA A 172 8.17 2.06 5.47
CA ALA A 172 7.93 0.62 5.49
C ALA A 172 7.04 0.22 4.31
N VAL A 173 7.57 -0.62 3.43
CA VAL A 173 6.85 -1.18 2.28
C VAL A 173 6.49 -2.61 2.60
N ILE A 174 5.21 -2.96 2.64
CA ILE A 174 4.74 -4.27 3.09
C ILE A 174 3.91 -4.93 1.98
N SER A 175 4.28 -6.13 1.56
CA SER A 175 3.57 -6.94 0.55
C SER A 175 3.20 -6.13 -0.71
N SER A 176 4.11 -5.32 -1.24
CA SER A 176 3.77 -4.25 -2.18
C SER A 176 3.83 -4.65 -3.66
N VAL A 177 2.98 -3.99 -4.46
CA VAL A 177 3.07 -4.00 -5.93
C VAL A 177 4.35 -3.29 -6.39
N ALA A 178 5.12 -3.94 -7.26
CA ALA A 178 6.26 -3.34 -7.97
C ALA A 178 5.84 -2.70 -9.31
N PRO A 179 6.69 -1.87 -9.93
CA PRO A 179 6.47 -1.36 -11.28
C PRO A 179 6.18 -2.50 -12.27
N TYR A 180 5.30 -2.26 -13.25
CA TYR A 180 4.85 -3.31 -14.18
C TYR A 180 5.98 -3.96 -14.99
N HIS A 181 7.09 -3.26 -15.19
CA HIS A 181 8.27 -3.75 -15.90
C HIS A 181 9.27 -4.46 -14.98
N ALA A 182 8.96 -4.65 -13.70
CA ALA A 182 9.81 -5.39 -12.78
C ALA A 182 10.05 -6.82 -13.30
N PRO A 183 11.32 -7.26 -13.47
CA PRO A 183 11.62 -8.59 -13.95
C PRO A 183 11.00 -9.67 -13.05
N GLY A 184 10.38 -10.68 -13.66
CA GLY A 184 9.81 -11.81 -12.93
C GLY A 184 8.56 -11.50 -12.11
N CYS A 185 7.98 -10.30 -12.20
CA CYS A 185 6.84 -9.84 -11.38
C CYS A 185 5.68 -10.85 -11.33
N THR A 186 5.38 -11.50 -12.45
CA THR A 186 4.30 -12.49 -12.56
C THR A 186 4.77 -13.94 -12.52
N SER A 187 6.08 -14.21 -12.46
CA SER A 187 6.64 -15.55 -12.71
C SER A 187 6.10 -16.61 -11.75
N ARG A 188 6.00 -16.24 -10.46
CA ARG A 188 5.53 -17.07 -9.35
C ARG A 188 4.03 -16.98 -9.07
N MET A 189 3.29 -16.15 -9.81
CA MET A 189 1.85 -16.02 -9.62
C MET A 189 1.08 -17.23 -10.14
N PRO A 190 -0.03 -17.62 -9.47
CA PRO A 190 -1.08 -18.45 -10.06
C PRO A 190 -1.59 -17.90 -11.41
N LEU A 191 -2.06 -18.79 -12.30
CA LEU A 191 -2.47 -18.43 -13.66
C LEU A 191 -3.52 -17.30 -13.71
N LYS A 192 -4.49 -17.31 -12.79
CA LYS A 192 -5.52 -16.25 -12.69
C LYS A 192 -4.91 -14.85 -12.46
N PHE A 193 -3.86 -14.75 -11.64
CA PHE A 193 -3.20 -13.47 -11.32
C PHE A 193 -2.26 -13.06 -12.44
N LYS A 194 -1.62 -14.02 -13.12
CA LYS A 194 -0.88 -13.77 -14.38
C LYS A 194 -1.78 -13.14 -15.44
N ILE A 195 -3.00 -13.67 -15.62
CA ILE A 195 -3.97 -13.13 -16.59
C ILE A 195 -4.41 -11.71 -16.17
N ALA A 196 -4.73 -11.50 -14.89
CA ALA A 196 -5.09 -10.17 -14.40
C ALA A 196 -3.98 -9.14 -14.65
N TRP A 197 -2.73 -9.49 -14.32
CA TRP A 197 -1.56 -8.64 -14.58
C TRP A 197 -1.31 -8.38 -16.06
N PHE A 198 -1.49 -9.39 -16.90
CA PHE A 198 -1.41 -9.24 -18.35
C PHE A 198 -2.43 -8.21 -18.84
N VAL A 199 -3.68 -8.30 -18.40
CA VAL A 199 -4.76 -7.36 -18.76
C VAL A 199 -4.45 -5.93 -18.29
N ILE A 200 -3.99 -5.75 -17.05
CA ILE A 200 -3.58 -4.45 -16.49
C ILE A 200 -2.44 -3.85 -17.33
N SER A 201 -1.42 -4.64 -17.63
CA SER A 201 -0.25 -4.21 -18.42
C SER A 201 -0.60 -3.96 -19.89
N PHE A 202 -1.62 -4.61 -20.45
CA PHE A 202 -2.05 -4.40 -21.83
C PHE A 202 -2.95 -3.18 -22.02
N SER A 203 -3.70 -2.78 -20.98
CA SER A 203 -4.58 -1.60 -21.01
C SER A 203 -3.84 -0.27 -21.25
N LEU A 204 -2.49 -0.31 -21.25
CA LEU A 204 -1.56 0.78 -21.53
C LEU A 204 -1.47 1.22 -22.99
N PHE A 205 -1.85 0.38 -23.93
CA PHE A 205 -1.70 0.71 -25.35
C PHE A 205 -2.87 1.57 -25.89
N ARG A 206 -3.44 2.46 -25.07
CA ARG A 206 -4.51 3.35 -25.53
C ARG A 206 -4.02 4.35 -26.59
N TYR A 207 -2.71 4.59 -26.75
CA TYR A 207 -2.15 5.51 -27.78
C TYR A 207 -0.76 5.15 -28.35
N GLY A 208 -0.17 3.99 -28.02
CA GLY A 208 1.24 3.68 -28.32
C GLY A 208 1.63 3.03 -29.68
N PRO A 209 0.77 2.34 -30.46
CA PRO A 209 1.26 1.50 -31.56
C PRO A 209 1.03 2.09 -32.96
N VAL A 210 1.08 3.42 -33.16
CA VAL A 210 1.08 3.98 -34.54
C VAL A 210 2.50 4.28 -35.03
N ILE A 211 3.43 4.63 -34.13
CA ILE A 211 4.78 5.07 -34.51
C ILE A 211 5.80 3.92 -34.49
N VAL A 212 5.74 3.01 -33.50
CA VAL A 212 6.63 1.82 -33.44
C VAL A 212 6.27 0.80 -34.53
N PHE A 213 5.01 0.75 -34.97
CA PHE A 213 4.55 -0.14 -36.03
C PHE A 213 5.03 0.25 -37.43
N ARG A 214 5.52 1.48 -37.65
CA ARG A 214 6.10 1.90 -38.94
C ARG A 214 7.51 1.36 -39.17
N LEU A 215 8.20 0.88 -38.14
CA LEU A 215 9.63 0.55 -38.24
C LEU A 215 9.97 -0.95 -38.13
N LEU A 216 9.02 -1.83 -37.78
CA LEU A 216 9.38 -3.19 -37.33
C LEU A 216 8.62 -4.39 -37.93
N VAL A 217 7.92 -4.27 -39.07
CA VAL A 217 7.21 -5.45 -39.62
C VAL A 217 7.37 -5.60 -41.13
N ILE A 218 8.37 -6.38 -41.52
CA ILE A 218 8.50 -7.06 -42.81
C ILE A 218 7.80 -8.43 -42.68
N GLU A 219 6.84 -8.67 -43.58
CA GLU A 219 6.20 -9.96 -43.94
C GLU A 219 5.58 -10.86 -42.85
N THR A 220 4.28 -10.71 -42.59
CA THR A 220 3.23 -11.77 -42.57
C THR A 220 1.84 -11.17 -42.24
N ASN A 221 0.76 -11.93 -42.49
CA ASN A 221 -0.67 -11.56 -42.56
C ASN A 221 -1.13 -10.36 -41.68
N LYS A 222 -1.11 -9.17 -42.30
CA LYS A 222 -1.18 -7.84 -41.67
C LYS A 222 -2.52 -7.47 -41.02
N PHE A 223 -3.64 -8.05 -41.44
CA PHE A 223 -4.97 -7.60 -41.01
C PHE A 223 -5.48 -8.35 -39.79
N THR A 224 -5.38 -9.69 -39.79
CA THR A 224 -5.90 -10.54 -38.72
C THR A 224 -5.20 -10.29 -37.40
N PHE A 225 -3.87 -10.10 -37.40
CA PHE A 225 -3.12 -9.82 -36.18
C PHE A 225 -3.49 -8.46 -35.57
N VAL A 226 -3.63 -7.42 -36.40
CA VAL A 226 -4.04 -6.08 -35.96
C VAL A 226 -5.47 -6.08 -35.42
N VAL A 227 -6.39 -6.81 -36.05
CA VAL A 227 -7.78 -6.95 -35.58
C VAL A 227 -7.83 -7.70 -34.26
N ILE A 228 -7.12 -8.83 -34.12
CA ILE A 228 -7.04 -9.59 -32.86
C ILE A 228 -6.40 -8.74 -31.76
N PHE A 229 -5.32 -8.02 -32.07
CA PHE A 229 -4.61 -7.18 -31.11
C PHE A 229 -5.47 -6.01 -30.61
N ASN A 230 -6.15 -5.29 -31.50
CA ASN A 230 -7.09 -4.23 -31.11
C ASN A 230 -8.33 -4.79 -30.38
N ALA A 231 -8.83 -5.95 -30.78
CA ALA A 231 -9.94 -6.62 -30.08
C ALA A 231 -9.54 -7.01 -28.65
N LEU A 232 -8.32 -7.49 -28.43
CA LEU A 232 -7.80 -7.81 -27.09
C LEU A 232 -7.62 -6.56 -26.23
N GLN A 233 -7.22 -5.42 -26.80
CA GLN A 233 -7.14 -4.16 -26.08
C GLN A 233 -8.52 -3.62 -25.68
N ILE A 234 -9.48 -3.64 -26.60
CA ILE A 234 -10.86 -3.24 -26.32
C ILE A 234 -11.47 -4.16 -25.26
N TRP A 235 -11.21 -5.47 -25.37
CA TRP A 235 -11.63 -6.46 -24.37
C TRP A 235 -10.98 -6.18 -23.01
N ALA A 236 -9.68 -5.90 -22.93
CA ALA A 236 -9.00 -5.56 -21.67
C ALA A 236 -9.57 -4.28 -21.02
N ILE A 237 -9.83 -3.24 -21.82
CA ILE A 237 -10.42 -1.97 -21.37
C ILE A 237 -11.86 -2.17 -20.85
N ALA A 238 -12.63 -3.08 -21.46
CA ALA A 238 -13.99 -3.41 -21.01
C ALA A 238 -14.01 -4.41 -19.85
N PHE A 239 -13.02 -5.30 -19.76
CA PHE A 239 -12.94 -6.38 -18.79
C PHE A 239 -12.65 -5.87 -17.37
N ILE A 240 -11.73 -4.90 -17.22
CA ILE A 240 -11.40 -4.34 -15.88
C ILE A 240 -12.65 -3.73 -15.22
N PRO A 241 -13.40 -2.80 -15.86
CA PRO A 241 -14.63 -2.26 -15.27
C PRO A 241 -15.73 -3.32 -15.10
N TYR A 242 -15.83 -4.29 -16.01
CA TYR A 242 -16.82 -5.36 -15.89
C TYR A 242 -16.55 -6.27 -14.69
N LYS A 243 -15.29 -6.72 -14.51
CA LYS A 243 -14.87 -7.57 -13.39
C LYS A 243 -15.02 -6.85 -12.05
N HIS A 244 -14.53 -5.61 -11.93
CA HIS A 244 -14.65 -4.86 -10.68
C HIS A 244 -16.09 -4.42 -10.42
N GLY A 245 -16.89 -4.17 -11.46
CA GLY A 245 -18.34 -4.03 -11.31
C GLY A 245 -19.02 -5.31 -10.80
N PHE A 246 -18.50 -6.49 -11.14
CA PHE A 246 -18.96 -7.77 -10.58
C PHE A 246 -18.51 -7.95 -9.13
N GLU A 247 -17.25 -7.66 -8.80
CA GLU A 247 -16.71 -7.72 -7.43
C GLU A 247 -17.41 -6.75 -6.49
N ALA A 248 -17.69 -5.52 -6.95
CA ALA A 248 -18.48 -4.55 -6.20
C ALA A 248 -19.90 -5.06 -5.94
N ARG A 249 -20.57 -5.64 -6.96
CA ARG A 249 -21.90 -6.25 -6.78
C ARG A 249 -21.88 -7.46 -5.84
N SER A 250 -20.85 -8.30 -5.93
CA SER A 250 -20.67 -9.45 -5.04
C SER A 250 -20.48 -8.99 -3.59
N SER A 251 -19.59 -8.02 -3.39
CA SER A 251 -19.29 -7.44 -2.08
C SER A 251 -20.48 -6.71 -1.46
N LEU A 252 -21.32 -6.03 -2.27
CA LEU A 252 -22.56 -5.42 -1.77
C LEU A 252 -23.66 -6.45 -1.44
N ARG A 253 -23.61 -7.64 -2.05
CA ARG A 253 -24.58 -8.72 -1.81
C ARG A 253 -24.22 -9.55 -0.58
N ASP A 254 -22.97 -9.97 -0.48
CA ASP A 254 -22.43 -10.77 0.62
C ASP A 254 -20.92 -10.47 0.78
N PRO A 255 -20.55 -9.41 1.53
CA PRO A 255 -19.17 -8.97 1.62
C PRO A 255 -18.27 -9.97 2.36
N ALA A 256 -18.80 -10.65 3.37
CA ALA A 256 -18.07 -11.65 4.15
C ALA A 256 -17.71 -12.85 3.27
N SER A 257 -18.67 -13.39 2.52
CA SER A 257 -18.38 -14.48 1.58
C SER A 257 -17.43 -14.05 0.47
N SER A 258 -17.59 -12.84 -0.08
CA SER A 258 -16.69 -12.26 -1.09
C SER A 258 -15.24 -12.18 -0.60
N PHE A 259 -15.03 -11.71 0.64
CA PHE A 259 -13.70 -11.67 1.27
C PHE A 259 -13.13 -13.06 1.54
N ARG A 260 -13.93 -13.99 2.08
CA ARG A 260 -13.46 -15.36 2.34
C ARG A 260 -13.06 -16.08 1.05
N GLU A 261 -13.84 -15.93 -0.02
CA GLU A 261 -13.49 -16.49 -1.33
C GLU A 261 -12.14 -15.97 -1.84
N SER A 262 -11.84 -14.67 -1.64
CA SER A 262 -10.55 -14.11 -2.03
C SER A 262 -9.38 -14.58 -1.15
N LEU A 263 -9.63 -14.98 0.10
CA LEU A 263 -8.62 -15.59 0.98
C LEU A 263 -8.33 -17.06 0.68
N MET A 264 -9.31 -17.84 0.23
CA MET A 264 -9.13 -19.27 -0.09
C MET A 264 -8.10 -19.52 -1.21
N ASP A 265 -7.81 -18.46 -1.93
CA ASP A 265 -6.87 -18.36 -3.02
C ASP A 265 -5.42 -18.12 -2.58
N GLY A 266 -5.20 -17.87 -1.29
CA GLY A 266 -3.92 -17.63 -0.64
C GLY A 266 -3.38 -18.82 0.16
N PRO A 267 -2.16 -18.71 0.72
CA PRO A 267 -1.59 -19.73 1.60
C PRO A 267 -2.37 -19.85 2.92
N SER A 268 -2.25 -21.00 3.58
CA SER A 268 -2.95 -21.26 4.85
C SER A 268 -2.63 -20.23 5.94
N SER A 269 -1.43 -19.63 5.92
CA SER A 269 -1.04 -18.56 6.85
C SER A 269 -1.98 -17.36 6.82
N ASP A 270 -2.53 -17.02 5.66
CA ASP A 270 -3.46 -15.89 5.50
C ASP A 270 -4.85 -16.22 6.05
N ILE A 271 -5.21 -17.50 6.09
CA ILE A 271 -6.42 -17.99 6.75
C ILE A 271 -6.20 -18.05 8.26
N ASP A 272 -5.07 -18.63 8.70
CA ASP A 272 -4.71 -18.81 10.11
C ASP A 272 -4.77 -17.49 10.88
N ILE A 273 -4.27 -16.40 10.27
CA ILE A 273 -4.30 -15.08 10.89
C ILE A 273 -5.69 -14.49 11.02
N CYS A 274 -6.55 -14.65 10.01
CA CYS A 274 -7.94 -14.19 10.07
C CYS A 274 -8.75 -14.99 11.11
N VAL A 275 -8.43 -16.28 11.28
CA VAL A 275 -9.02 -17.12 12.32
C VAL A 275 -8.53 -16.69 13.70
N ALA A 276 -7.24 -16.38 13.85
CA ALA A 276 -6.66 -15.91 15.10
C ALA A 276 -7.15 -14.52 15.50
N MET A 277 -7.44 -13.65 14.52
CA MET A 277 -7.86 -12.26 14.72
C MET A 277 -9.12 -11.95 13.89
N PRO A 278 -10.33 -12.29 14.41
CA PRO A 278 -11.60 -12.13 13.69
C PRO A 278 -11.90 -10.69 13.25
N GLY A 279 -11.31 -9.69 13.93
CA GLY A 279 -11.42 -8.29 13.56
C GLY A 279 -10.91 -8.00 12.15
N ILE A 280 -9.93 -8.76 11.64
CA ILE A 280 -9.35 -8.55 10.31
C ILE A 280 -10.44 -8.66 9.23
N GLU A 281 -11.27 -9.71 9.25
CA GLU A 281 -12.37 -9.86 8.28
C GLU A 281 -13.34 -8.68 8.39
N SER A 282 -13.71 -8.27 9.61
CA SER A 282 -14.58 -7.11 9.85
C SER A 282 -14.03 -5.85 9.17
N MET A 283 -12.73 -5.58 9.30
CA MET A 283 -12.08 -4.41 8.74
C MET A 283 -12.09 -4.40 7.20
N PHE A 284 -11.87 -5.55 6.56
CA PHE A 284 -11.95 -5.67 5.10
C PHE A 284 -13.37 -5.52 4.58
N VAL A 285 -14.34 -6.17 5.25
CA VAL A 285 -15.77 -6.05 4.94
C VAL A 285 -16.22 -4.59 5.05
N GLU A 286 -15.85 -3.92 6.14
CA GLU A 286 -16.15 -2.52 6.39
C GLU A 286 -15.55 -1.59 5.34
N SER A 287 -14.28 -1.79 4.97
CA SER A 287 -13.62 -1.02 3.91
C SER A 287 -14.28 -1.22 2.55
N ALA A 288 -14.66 -2.45 2.21
CA ALA A 288 -15.36 -2.76 0.96
C ALA A 288 -16.75 -2.13 0.90
N LEU A 289 -17.55 -2.25 1.97
CA LEU A 289 -18.87 -1.64 2.06
C LEU A 289 -18.80 -0.11 1.97
N GLU A 290 -17.85 0.51 2.66
CA GLU A 290 -17.63 1.96 2.60
C GLU A 290 -17.32 2.43 1.17
N MET A 291 -16.41 1.74 0.47
CA MET A 291 -16.02 2.13 -0.89
C MET A 291 -17.15 1.89 -1.91
N TYR A 292 -17.80 0.71 -1.85
CA TYR A 292 -18.77 0.32 -2.87
C TYR A 292 -20.14 0.97 -2.69
N THR A 293 -20.59 1.26 -1.47
CA THR A 293 -21.84 2.02 -1.26
C THR A 293 -21.72 3.48 -1.69
N ARG A 294 -20.50 4.04 -1.72
CA ARG A 294 -20.20 5.36 -2.32
C ARG A 294 -20.12 5.33 -3.85
N GLY A 295 -20.24 4.18 -4.49
CA GLY A 295 -20.12 4.05 -5.95
C GLY A 295 -18.69 4.25 -6.49
N GLN A 296 -17.67 4.01 -5.67
CA GLN A 296 -16.27 4.32 -5.98
C GLN A 296 -15.54 3.23 -6.80
N SER A 297 -16.25 2.30 -7.43
CA SER A 297 -15.65 1.27 -8.31
C SER A 297 -14.85 1.87 -9.48
N ASN A 298 -15.22 3.07 -9.94
CA ASN A 298 -14.46 3.80 -10.96
C ASN A 298 -13.10 4.29 -10.43
N THR A 299 -13.01 4.62 -9.14
CA THR A 299 -11.74 4.97 -8.49
C THR A 299 -10.80 3.78 -8.49
N GLU A 300 -11.30 2.62 -8.04
CA GLU A 300 -10.55 1.37 -8.03
C GLU A 300 -10.01 1.01 -9.43
N CYS A 301 -10.85 1.12 -10.46
CA CYS A 301 -10.43 0.91 -11.85
C CYS A 301 -9.34 1.91 -12.29
N TYR A 302 -9.44 3.18 -11.88
CA TYR A 302 -8.44 4.18 -12.20
C TYR A 302 -7.11 3.90 -11.50
N GLU A 303 -7.13 3.53 -10.22
CA GLU A 303 -5.95 3.16 -9.44
C GLU A 303 -5.22 1.96 -10.04
N LEU A 304 -5.95 0.89 -10.40
CA LEU A 304 -5.38 -0.28 -11.09
C LEU A 304 -4.75 0.10 -12.43
N SER A 305 -5.31 1.07 -13.15
CA SER A 305 -4.72 1.57 -14.39
C SER A 305 -3.36 2.24 -14.17
N LEU A 306 -3.06 2.72 -12.95
CA LEU A 306 -1.76 3.31 -12.62
C LEU A 306 -0.68 2.24 -12.47
N TRP A 307 -1.03 1.00 -12.09
CA TRP A 307 -0.05 -0.07 -11.89
C TRP A 307 0.67 -0.44 -13.18
N GLY A 308 -0.05 -0.44 -14.29
CA GLY A 308 0.55 -0.62 -15.61
C GLY A 308 1.30 0.61 -16.13
N LYS A 309 1.06 1.82 -15.62
CA LYS A 309 1.67 3.03 -16.20
C LYS A 309 3.07 3.25 -15.65
N SER A 310 3.86 4.05 -16.36
CA SER A 310 5.03 4.69 -15.73
C SER A 310 4.53 5.51 -14.54
N TRP A 311 5.20 5.37 -13.41
CA TRP A 311 4.85 6.08 -12.17
C TRP A 311 5.37 7.52 -12.14
N GLY A 312 6.12 7.93 -13.17
CA GLY A 312 6.73 9.25 -13.27
C GLY A 312 8.05 9.40 -12.49
N PHE A 313 8.56 8.32 -11.91
CA PHE A 313 9.86 8.23 -11.26
C PHE A 313 10.39 6.79 -11.33
N GLU A 314 11.71 6.66 -11.25
CA GLU A 314 12.40 5.38 -11.13
C GLU A 314 12.71 5.08 -9.65
N LEU A 315 12.66 3.80 -9.26
CA LEU A 315 12.92 3.40 -7.88
C LEU A 315 14.35 3.70 -7.41
N ASN A 316 15.32 3.72 -8.35
CA ASN A 316 16.70 4.07 -8.06
C ASN A 316 16.91 5.54 -7.65
N GLU A 317 15.94 6.42 -7.93
CA GLU A 317 15.98 7.81 -7.47
C GLU A 317 15.74 7.94 -5.97
N LEU A 318 15.28 6.88 -5.30
CA LEU A 318 15.13 6.80 -3.85
C LEU A 318 16.39 6.29 -3.15
N LYS A 319 17.39 5.78 -3.88
CA LYS A 319 18.68 5.42 -3.28
C LYS A 319 19.27 6.66 -2.63
N GLY A 320 19.61 6.55 -1.35
CA GLY A 320 20.34 7.61 -0.66
C GLY A 320 21.63 7.95 -1.39
N ASP A 321 22.13 9.17 -1.22
CA ASP A 321 23.46 9.58 -1.68
C ASP A 321 24.52 8.77 -0.91
N ASN A 322 24.80 7.54 -1.35
CA ASN A 322 25.97 6.81 -0.91
C ASN A 322 27.19 7.56 -1.43
N VAL A 323 27.88 8.30 -0.55
CA VAL A 323 29.19 8.84 -0.85
C VAL A 323 30.10 7.66 -1.17
N VAL A 324 30.37 7.45 -2.45
CA VAL A 324 31.40 6.52 -2.93
C VAL A 324 32.72 7.03 -2.35
N ARG A 325 33.24 6.32 -1.34
CA ARG A 325 34.63 6.50 -0.91
C ARG A 325 35.50 5.73 -1.90
N THR A 326 36.10 6.43 -2.85
CA THR A 326 37.20 5.89 -3.66
C THR A 326 38.47 5.94 -2.83
N GLU A 327 39.01 4.77 -2.47
CA GLU A 327 40.40 4.67 -2.02
C GLU A 327 41.30 4.95 -3.24
N HIS A 328 42.21 5.93 -3.10
CA HIS A 328 43.31 6.12 -4.02
C HIS A 328 44.51 5.32 -3.50
N ASP A 329 45.24 4.67 -4.41
CA ASP A 329 46.40 3.80 -4.13
C ASP A 329 47.60 4.52 -3.45
N ASP A 330 47.49 5.81 -3.15
CA ASP A 330 48.53 6.62 -2.50
C ASP A 330 48.33 6.82 -0.99
N GLY A 331 47.26 6.26 -0.40
CA GLY A 331 47.00 6.33 1.04
C GLY A 331 46.58 7.72 1.55
N GLY A 332 46.20 8.65 0.66
CA GLY A 332 45.68 9.96 1.02
C GLY A 332 44.17 9.96 1.32
N MET A 333 43.77 10.25 2.55
CA MET A 333 42.38 10.59 2.88
C MET A 333 42.09 12.06 2.56
N GLU A 334 41.41 12.36 1.45
CA GLU A 334 40.70 13.64 1.30
C GLU A 334 39.29 13.51 1.87
N ALA A 335 39.12 13.91 3.13
CA ALA A 335 37.80 14.19 3.67
C ALA A 335 37.32 15.54 3.14
N LYS A 336 36.52 15.55 2.05
CA LYS A 336 35.70 16.73 1.74
C LYS A 336 34.78 17.00 2.92
N LYS A 337 35.09 18.08 3.65
CA LYS A 337 34.33 18.59 4.79
C LYS A 337 32.98 19.11 4.29
N GLY A 338 32.02 18.20 4.20
CA GLY A 338 30.61 18.46 3.95
C GLY A 338 29.79 17.61 4.89
N ALA A 339 29.97 17.79 6.20
CA ALA A 339 29.07 17.22 7.20
C ALA A 339 27.72 17.97 7.08
N SER A 340 26.87 17.54 6.15
CA SER A 340 25.48 17.97 6.12
C SER A 340 24.64 16.91 6.81
N ASP A 341 23.69 17.36 7.63
CA ASP A 341 22.62 16.60 8.28
C ASP A 341 21.64 15.90 7.29
N ASN A 342 22.12 15.52 6.09
CA ASN A 342 21.39 14.82 5.03
C ASN A 342 21.26 13.33 5.34
N LYS A 343 20.64 12.97 6.46
CA LYS A 343 20.21 11.57 6.65
C LYS A 343 19.13 11.23 5.63
N THR A 344 19.49 10.45 4.61
CA THR A 344 18.61 10.01 3.53
C THR A 344 17.40 9.23 4.09
N LEU A 345 16.27 9.30 3.39
CA LEU A 345 15.09 8.47 3.66
C LEU A 345 15.51 7.00 3.88
N ARG A 346 15.06 6.39 4.98
CA ARG A 346 15.23 4.95 5.20
C ARG A 346 14.06 4.20 4.60
N ILE A 347 14.34 3.13 3.89
CA ILE A 347 13.32 2.26 3.30
C ILE A 347 13.62 0.83 3.73
N LYS A 348 12.57 0.11 4.12
CA LYS A 348 12.64 -1.34 4.36
C LYS A 348 11.40 -2.02 3.81
N VAL A 349 11.61 -3.18 3.22
CA VAL A 349 10.60 -3.98 2.54
C VAL A 349 10.34 -5.24 3.37
N TRP A 350 9.08 -5.50 3.69
CA TRP A 350 8.62 -6.74 4.30
C TRP A 350 7.75 -7.50 3.30
N GLN A 351 8.01 -8.79 3.15
CA GLN A 351 7.31 -9.63 2.18
C GLN A 351 7.04 -11.02 2.74
N GLY A 352 5.80 -11.51 2.60
CA GLY A 352 5.51 -12.93 2.86
C GLY A 352 6.08 -13.80 1.74
N GLU A 353 6.78 -14.86 2.10
CA GLU A 353 7.39 -15.80 1.14
C GLU A 353 6.36 -16.42 0.18
N LEU A 354 5.17 -16.73 0.70
CA LEU A 354 4.10 -17.45 0.01
C LEU A 354 3.05 -16.53 -0.62
N ASP A 355 3.31 -15.22 -0.67
CA ASP A 355 2.38 -14.24 -1.23
C ASP A 355 2.14 -14.49 -2.74
N PRO A 356 0.89 -14.83 -3.13
CA PRO A 356 0.58 -15.17 -4.51
C PRO A 356 0.30 -13.94 -5.40
N GLY A 357 0.06 -12.77 -4.80
CA GLY A 357 -0.40 -11.56 -5.48
C GLY A 357 0.68 -10.50 -5.63
N THR A 358 1.49 -10.29 -4.59
CA THR A 358 2.69 -9.45 -4.63
C THR A 358 3.90 -10.31 -4.28
N THR A 359 4.57 -10.81 -5.32
CA THR A 359 5.54 -11.89 -5.17
C THR A 359 6.85 -11.41 -4.53
N VAL A 360 7.64 -12.34 -4.01
CA VAL A 360 9.02 -12.06 -3.55
C VAL A 360 9.89 -11.43 -4.65
N ASP A 361 9.62 -11.68 -5.94
CA ASP A 361 10.31 -11.01 -7.05
C ASP A 361 10.05 -9.50 -7.04
N MET A 362 8.81 -9.10 -6.79
CA MET A 362 8.42 -7.69 -6.68
C MET A 362 9.14 -7.02 -5.51
N ALA A 363 9.13 -7.64 -4.33
CA ALA A 363 9.81 -7.13 -3.15
C ALA A 363 11.33 -7.03 -3.35
N SER A 364 11.93 -8.05 -3.98
CA SER A 364 13.36 -8.08 -4.30
C SER A 364 13.74 -6.95 -5.26
N TYR A 365 12.92 -6.74 -6.30
CA TYR A 365 13.12 -5.63 -7.24
C TYR A 365 13.01 -4.26 -6.55
N ILE A 366 11.98 -4.05 -5.72
CA ILE A 366 11.82 -2.80 -4.97
C ILE A 366 13.05 -2.57 -4.08
N ALA A 367 13.48 -3.58 -3.32
CA ALA A 367 14.62 -3.46 -2.43
C ALA A 367 15.92 -3.17 -3.18
N GLN A 368 16.21 -3.91 -4.26
CA GLN A 368 17.39 -3.71 -5.07
C GLN A 368 17.45 -2.32 -5.71
N GLU A 369 16.33 -1.86 -6.28
CA GLU A 369 16.29 -0.58 -6.98
C GLU A 369 16.35 0.59 -6.01
N THR A 370 15.66 0.52 -4.86
CA THR A 370 15.69 1.59 -3.84
C THR A 370 16.90 1.54 -2.92
N GLY A 371 17.64 0.42 -2.88
CA GLY A 371 18.71 0.19 -1.89
C GLY A 371 18.17 -0.12 -0.48
N ALA A 372 16.91 -0.54 -0.37
CA ALA A 372 16.26 -0.85 0.91
C ALA A 372 16.73 -2.18 1.52
N GLU A 373 16.57 -2.30 2.85
CA GLU A 373 16.62 -3.59 3.53
C GLU A 373 15.42 -4.45 3.07
N LEU A 374 15.62 -5.75 2.82
CA LEU A 374 14.55 -6.70 2.53
C LEU A 374 14.45 -7.74 3.65
N ARG A 375 13.25 -7.91 4.19
CA ARG A 375 12.88 -9.01 5.10
C ARG A 375 11.79 -9.86 4.46
N VAL A 376 12.17 -11.07 4.03
CA VAL A 376 11.20 -12.10 3.63
C VAL A 376 10.81 -12.91 4.86
N VAL A 377 9.51 -13.04 5.11
CA VAL A 377 8.96 -13.78 6.24
C VAL A 377 8.55 -15.17 5.76
N GLU A 378 9.31 -16.17 6.20
CA GLU A 378 9.16 -17.58 5.82
C GLU A 378 7.76 -18.10 6.17
N GLY A 379 7.15 -18.86 5.25
CA GLY A 379 5.86 -19.51 5.46
C GLY A 379 4.65 -18.58 5.56
N LYS A 380 4.82 -17.27 5.31
CA LYS A 380 3.73 -16.28 5.39
C LYS A 380 3.29 -15.77 4.03
N GLY A 381 2.02 -15.38 3.91
CA GLY A 381 1.38 -14.89 2.69
C GLY A 381 1.22 -13.38 2.63
N HIS A 382 0.16 -12.91 1.97
CA HIS A 382 -0.07 -11.49 1.75
C HIS A 382 -0.38 -10.74 3.05
N MET A 383 -0.96 -11.45 4.03
CA MET A 383 -1.50 -10.88 5.26
C MET A 383 -0.45 -10.60 6.34
N ILE A 384 0.85 -10.71 6.02
CA ILE A 384 1.94 -10.40 6.96
C ILE A 384 1.85 -9.01 7.58
N TYR A 385 1.14 -8.08 6.96
CA TYR A 385 0.85 -6.75 7.50
C TYR A 385 0.39 -6.78 8.96
N PHE A 386 -0.45 -7.74 9.32
CA PHE A 386 -1.00 -7.81 10.69
C PHE A 386 -0.02 -8.45 11.70
N GLU A 387 1.13 -8.96 11.27
CA GLU A 387 2.11 -9.64 12.13
C GLU A 387 3.44 -8.88 12.27
N VAL A 388 3.74 -7.95 11.35
CA VAL A 388 5.06 -7.28 11.31
C VAL A 388 5.11 -5.93 12.02
N TRP A 389 4.01 -5.49 12.63
CA TRP A 389 3.93 -4.17 13.28
C TRP A 389 4.99 -3.95 14.36
N ASP A 390 5.25 -4.96 15.20
CA ASP A 390 6.29 -4.90 16.22
C ASP A 390 7.66 -4.62 15.58
N ASP A 391 8.02 -5.36 14.52
CA ASP A 391 9.29 -5.15 13.81
C ASP A 391 9.36 -3.80 13.09
N VAL A 392 8.25 -3.33 12.52
CA VAL A 392 8.16 -2.04 11.85
C VAL A 392 8.37 -0.90 12.84
N PHE A 393 7.70 -0.92 13.99
CA PHE A 393 7.85 0.12 15.00
C PHE A 393 9.23 0.12 15.63
N GLU A 394 9.78 -1.05 15.96
CA GLU A 394 11.17 -1.16 16.42
C GLU A 394 12.14 -0.57 15.39
N TRP A 395 11.95 -0.87 14.10
CA TRP A 395 12.78 -0.32 13.04
C TRP A 395 12.66 1.21 12.91
N PHE A 396 11.47 1.79 13.07
CA PHE A 396 11.29 3.25 13.03
C PHE A 396 12.08 4.00 14.10
N VAL A 397 12.24 3.39 15.29
CA VAL A 397 12.91 4.02 16.45
C VAL A 397 14.37 3.63 16.62
N THR A 398 14.90 2.72 15.80
CA THR A 398 16.32 2.37 15.80
C THR A 398 17.22 3.54 15.39
N SER A 399 18.39 3.65 16.03
CA SER A 399 19.46 4.58 15.62
C SER A 399 20.18 4.03 14.37
N GLU A 400 20.61 4.92 13.49
CA GLU A 400 21.59 4.60 12.43
C GLU A 400 22.99 4.63 13.01
#